data_AF-A0A099K9T7-F1
#
_entry.id   AF-A0A099K9T7-F1
#
_cell.length_a   1.000
_cell.length_b   1.000
_cell.length_c   1.000
_cell.angle_alpha   90.00
_cell.angle_beta   90.00
_cell.angle_gamma   90.00
#
_symmetry.space_group_name_H-M   'P 1'
#
loop_
_entity.id
_entity.type
_entity.pdbx_description
1 polymer ?
#
loop_
_entity_poly.entity_id
_entity_poly.type
_entity_poly.pdbx_seq_one_letter_code
_entity_poly.pdbx_strand_id
1 'polypeptide(L)'
;MKNKIELILSYLVIASALQYAVMVSIAWNFHFSPEKMAAPGMVIAFITACCLNIVKLKDNTASRKIYVMAAFANALTLSYAVSLSVQDPNIGKIVTTLMMSAIFLLSLVSCFAYQVNSGNSALRQSV
;
A
#
# COMPACT_ATOMS: atom_id res chain seq x y z
N MET A 1 18.10 3.67 -1.84
CA MET A 1 17.65 5.08 -1.95
C MET A 1 16.25 5.18 -1.38
N LYS A 2 15.96 6.14 -0.50
CA LYS A 2 14.60 6.34 0.02
C LYS A 2 13.73 6.91 -1.09
N ASN A 3 12.76 6.15 -1.57
CA ASN A 3 11.87 6.56 -2.65
C ASN A 3 10.86 7.60 -2.15
N LYS A 4 11.18 8.89 -2.32
CA LYS A 4 10.34 10.01 -1.85
C LYS A 4 8.95 10.01 -2.52
N ILE A 5 8.86 9.56 -3.77
CA ILE A 5 7.60 9.49 -4.51
C ILE A 5 6.67 8.46 -3.88
N GLU A 6 7.18 7.26 -3.59
CA GLU A 6 6.41 6.20 -2.93
C GLU A 6 5.90 6.65 -1.55
N LEU A 7 6.72 7.40 -0.81
CA LEU A 7 6.34 7.95 0.49
C LEU A 7 5.20 8.98 0.35
N ILE A 8 5.30 9.92 -0.59
CA ILE A 8 4.27 10.94 -0.84
C ILE A 8 2.96 10.26 -1.28
N LEU A 9 3.03 9.32 -2.21
CA LEU A 9 1.86 8.56 -2.66
C LEU A 9 1.19 7.81 -1.50
N SER A 10 1.98 7.18 -0.62
CA SER A 10 1.45 6.50 0.57
C SER A 10 0.69 7.47 1.49
N TYR A 11 1.19 8.69 1.70
CA TYR A 11 0.48 9.70 2.48
C TYR A 11 -0.80 10.19 1.80
N LEU A 12 -0.79 10.38 0.48
CA LEU A 12 -1.98 10.79 -0.27
C LEU A 12 -3.08 9.71 -0.22
N VAL A 13 -2.72 8.43 -0.36
CA VAL A 13 -3.66 7.31 -0.23
C VAL A 13 -4.22 7.22 1.20
N ILE A 14 -3.40 7.45 2.23
CA ILE A 14 -3.90 7.51 3.62
C ILE A 14 -4.92 8.64 3.77
N ALA A 15 -4.63 9.84 3.26
CA ALA A 15 -5.54 10.97 3.36
C ALA A 15 -6.89 10.69 2.68
N SER A 16 -6.87 10.13 1.46
CA SER A 16 -8.11 9.77 0.75
C SER A 16 -8.87 8.63 1.41
N ALA A 17 -8.17 7.61 1.93
CA ALA A 17 -8.78 6.51 2.67
C ALA A 17 -9.46 6.99 3.96
N LEU A 18 -8.85 7.91 4.70
CA LEU A 18 -9.44 8.52 5.89
C LEU A 18 -10.69 9.34 5.55
N GLN A 19 -10.63 10.15 4.49
CA GLN A 19 -11.81 10.90 4.03
C GLN A 19 -12.96 9.95 3.66
N TYR A 20 -12.66 8.87 2.94
CA TYR A 20 -13.65 7.85 2.60
C TYR A 20 -14.22 7.15 3.84
N ALA A 21 -13.38 6.83 4.82
CA ALA A 21 -13.80 6.22 6.08
C ALA A 21 -14.81 7.10 6.83
N VAL A 22 -14.57 8.42 6.88
CA VAL A 22 -15.49 9.39 7.49
C VAL A 22 -16.83 9.40 6.76
N MET A 23 -16.81 9.50 5.43
CA MET A 23 -18.04 9.51 4.62
C MET A 23 -18.87 8.23 4.82
N VAL A 24 -18.22 7.06 4.79
CA VAL A 24 -18.87 5.75 4.97
C VAL A 24 -19.44 5.62 6.39
N SER A 25 -18.69 6.07 7.40
CA SER A 25 -19.13 6.00 8.80
C SER A 25 -20.35 6.87 9.07
N ILE A 26 -20.39 8.07 8.49
CA ILE A 26 -21.55 8.97 8.53
C ILE A 26 -22.73 8.35 7.78
N ALA A 27 -22.51 7.88 6.55
CA ALA A 27 -23.57 7.33 5.70
C ALA A 27 -24.24 6.10 6.32
N TRP A 28 -23.50 5.31 7.10
CA TRP A 28 -24.02 4.11 7.76
C TRP A 28 -24.30 4.31 9.24
N ASN A 29 -24.14 5.52 9.77
CA ASN A 29 -24.30 5.82 11.20
C ASN A 29 -23.57 4.79 12.10
N PHE A 30 -22.35 4.42 11.71
CA PHE A 30 -21.52 3.38 12.33
C PHE A 30 -22.15 1.96 12.45
N HIS A 31 -23.27 1.70 11.78
CA HIS A 31 -23.85 0.36 11.68
C HIS A 31 -23.15 -0.47 10.58
N PHE A 32 -22.07 -1.15 10.97
CA PHE A 32 -21.35 -2.09 10.12
C PHE A 32 -21.91 -3.50 10.26
N SER A 33 -22.72 -3.94 9.29
CA SER A 33 -23.11 -5.35 9.15
C SER A 33 -22.05 -6.12 8.36
N PRO A 34 -22.01 -7.48 8.44
CA PRO A 34 -21.06 -8.29 7.65
C PRO A 34 -21.08 -7.96 6.15
N GLU A 35 -22.26 -7.68 5.60
CA GLU A 35 -22.44 -7.32 4.19
C GLU A 35 -21.84 -5.95 3.83
N LYS A 36 -21.72 -5.06 4.81
CA LYS A 36 -21.17 -3.70 4.65
C LYS A 36 -19.68 -3.62 4.99
N MET A 37 -19.06 -4.72 5.45
CA MET A 37 -17.65 -4.71 5.87
C MET A 37 -16.65 -4.50 4.73
N ALA A 38 -17.07 -4.64 3.47
CA ALA A 38 -16.20 -4.45 2.31
C ALA A 38 -15.54 -3.04 2.29
N ALA A 39 -16.32 -1.97 2.51
CA ALA A 39 -15.79 -0.60 2.49
C ALA A 39 -14.81 -0.30 3.64
N PRO A 40 -15.12 -0.54 4.93
CA PRO A 40 -14.17 -0.32 6.01
C PRO A 40 -12.98 -1.29 5.93
N GLY A 41 -13.19 -2.53 5.46
CA GLY A 41 -12.11 -3.48 5.19
C GLY A 41 -11.11 -2.96 4.17
N MET A 42 -11.59 -2.33 3.09
CA MET A 42 -10.74 -1.66 2.09
C MET A 42 -9.89 -0.55 2.71
N VAL A 43 -10.52 0.32 3.51
CA VAL A 43 -9.83 1.43 4.20
C VAL A 43 -8.69 0.88 5.07
N ILE A 44 -8.99 -0.15 5.88
CA ILE A 44 -8.00 -0.78 6.75
C ILE A 44 -6.86 -1.38 5.93
N ALA A 45 -7.17 -2.08 4.84
CA ALA A 45 -6.15 -2.67 3.96
C ALA A 45 -5.24 -1.59 3.35
N PHE A 46 -5.80 -0.49 2.85
CA PHE A 46 -5.05 0.61 2.25
C PHE A 46 -4.16 1.32 3.27
N ILE A 47 -4.70 1.63 4.45
CA ILE A 47 -3.92 2.25 5.53
C ILE A 47 -2.79 1.31 5.95
N THR A 48 -3.06 0.02 6.14
CA THR A 48 -2.05 -0.96 6.56
C THR A 48 -0.92 -1.07 5.53
N ALA A 49 -1.24 -1.17 4.24
CA ALA A 49 -0.24 -1.22 3.17
C ALA A 49 0.61 0.07 3.13
N CYS A 50 -0.02 1.23 3.25
CA CYS A 50 0.68 2.51 3.27
C CYS A 50 1.56 2.68 4.51
N CYS A 51 1.11 2.22 5.69
CA CYS A 51 1.92 2.19 6.90
C CYS A 51 3.17 1.31 6.73
N LEU A 52 3.04 0.13 6.12
CA LEU A 52 4.18 -0.73 5.81
C LEU A 52 5.17 -0.04 4.85
N ASN A 53 4.69 0.68 3.84
CA ASN A 53 5.55 1.47 2.96
C ASN A 53 6.28 2.59 3.71
N ILE A 54 5.59 3.31 4.59
CA ILE A 54 6.21 4.36 5.41
C ILE A 54 7.29 3.77 6.31
N VAL A 55 7.01 2.68 7.03
CA VAL A 55 7.99 1.99 7.89
C VAL A 55 9.19 1.57 7.06
N LYS A 56 8.97 0.88 5.94
CA LYS A 56 10.02 0.46 5.00
C LYS A 56 10.92 1.61 4.52
N LEU A 57 10.35 2.79 4.28
CA LEU A 57 11.07 3.93 3.70
C LEU A 57 11.72 4.84 4.74
N LYS A 58 11.15 4.95 5.94
CA LYS A 58 11.67 5.80 7.01
C LYS A 58 12.64 5.07 7.93
N ASP A 59 12.39 3.82 8.24
CA ASP A 59 13.22 3.03 9.15
C ASP A 59 14.50 2.54 8.45
N ASN A 60 15.65 3.03 8.91
CA ASN A 60 16.95 2.64 8.38
C ASN A 60 17.33 1.19 8.74
N THR A 61 16.60 0.57 9.67
CA THR A 61 16.80 -0.83 10.11
C THR A 61 15.78 -1.78 9.50
N ALA A 62 14.99 -1.32 8.52
CA ALA A 62 13.97 -2.12 7.88
C ALA A 62 14.56 -3.42 7.28
N SER A 63 14.17 -4.56 7.84
CA SER A 63 14.63 -5.87 7.36
C SER A 63 14.01 -6.24 6.02
N ARG A 64 14.63 -7.21 5.31
CA ARG A 64 14.08 -7.80 4.07
C ARG A 64 12.60 -8.21 4.20
N LYS A 65 12.19 -8.69 5.37
CA LYS A 65 10.81 -9.12 5.63
C LYS A 65 9.83 -7.96 5.46
N ILE A 66 10.19 -6.75 5.87
CA ILE A 66 9.34 -5.55 5.73
C ILE A 66 9.16 -5.19 4.26
N TYR A 67 10.23 -5.27 3.44
CA TYR A 67 10.13 -5.02 2.00
C TYR A 67 9.18 -6.00 1.30
N VAL A 68 9.27 -7.28 1.65
CA VAL A 68 8.40 -8.33 1.11
C VAL A 68 6.96 -8.15 1.58
N MET A 69 6.74 -7.91 2.88
CA MET A 69 5.40 -7.67 3.44
C MET A 69 4.75 -6.43 2.80
N ALA A 70 5.51 -5.36 2.61
CA ALA A 70 5.02 -4.16 1.93
C ALA A 70 4.63 -4.44 0.47
N ALA A 71 5.47 -5.16 -0.28
CA ALA A 71 5.17 -5.53 -1.66
C ALA A 71 3.92 -6.42 -1.76
N PHE A 72 3.77 -7.39 -0.84
CA PHE A 72 2.60 -8.26 -0.76
C PHE A 72 1.33 -7.50 -0.38
N ALA A 73 1.40 -6.63 0.64
CA ALA A 73 0.28 -5.79 1.03
C ALA A 73 -0.16 -4.87 -0.12
N ASN A 74 0.80 -4.24 -0.81
CA ASN A 74 0.53 -3.41 -1.98
C ASN A 74 -0.16 -4.21 -3.11
N ALA A 75 0.29 -5.45 -3.37
CA ALA A 75 -0.34 -6.33 -4.36
C ALA A 75 -1.81 -6.64 -4.00
N LEU A 76 -2.09 -7.00 -2.73
CA LEU A 76 -3.45 -7.26 -2.26
C LEU A 76 -4.35 -6.02 -2.42
N THR A 77 -3.85 -4.87 -1.99
CA THR A 77 -4.59 -3.61 -2.10
C THR A 77 -4.82 -3.17 -3.54
N LEU A 78 -3.86 -3.43 -4.44
CA LEU A 78 -4.04 -3.19 -5.87
C LEU A 78 -5.11 -4.11 -6.45
N SER A 79 -5.07 -5.42 -6.16
CA SER A 79 -6.10 -6.37 -6.59
C SER A 79 -7.50 -5.94 -6.14
N TYR A 80 -7.60 -5.44 -4.90
CA TYR A 80 -8.86 -4.90 -4.38
C TYR A 80 -9.30 -3.63 -5.13
N ALA A 81 -8.38 -2.68 -5.36
CA ALA A 81 -8.67 -1.45 -6.10
C ALA A 81 -9.14 -1.73 -7.54
N VAL A 82 -8.47 -2.65 -8.23
CA VAL A 82 -8.84 -3.13 -9.56
C VAL A 82 -10.24 -3.74 -9.54
N SER A 83 -10.53 -4.62 -8.58
CA SER A 83 -11.85 -5.26 -8.45
C SER A 83 -12.97 -4.22 -8.34
N LEU A 84 -12.80 -3.21 -7.48
CA LEU A 84 -13.77 -2.13 -7.31
C LEU A 84 -13.93 -1.27 -8.56
N SER A 85 -12.82 -0.95 -9.24
CA SER A 85 -12.83 -0.12 -10.44
C SER A 85 -13.50 -0.82 -11.61
N VAL A 86 -13.49 -2.16 -11.65
CA VAL A 86 -14.18 -2.97 -12.67
C VAL A 86 -15.67 -3.12 -12.33
N GLN A 87 -16.02 -3.35 -11.06
CA GLN A 87 -17.41 -3.58 -10.66
C GLN A 87 -18.29 -2.33 -10.80
N ASP A 88 -17.76 -1.15 -10.44
CA ASP A 88 -18.51 0.10 -10.48
C ASP A 88 -17.54 1.26 -10.77
N PRO A 89 -17.28 1.55 -12.06
CA PRO A 89 -16.24 2.48 -12.47
C PRO A 89 -16.64 3.93 -12.14
N ASN A 90 -15.81 4.59 -11.35
CA ASN A 90 -15.86 6.03 -11.10
C ASN A 90 -14.43 6.59 -11.15
N ILE A 91 -14.28 7.84 -11.57
CA ILE A 91 -13.01 8.58 -11.64
C ILE A 91 -12.21 8.42 -10.35
N GLY A 92 -12.84 8.53 -9.17
CA GLY A 92 -12.14 8.36 -7.88
C GLY A 92 -11.51 6.97 -7.70
N LYS A 93 -12.19 5.91 -8.12
CA LYS A 93 -11.70 4.52 -8.05
C LYS A 93 -10.61 4.25 -9.08
N ILE A 94 -10.73 4.85 -10.28
CA ILE A 94 -9.70 4.76 -11.33
C ILE A 94 -8.41 5.44 -10.87
N VAL A 95 -8.50 6.67 -10.37
CA VAL A 95 -7.34 7.41 -9.82
C VAL A 95 -6.68 6.62 -8.69
N THR A 96 -7.48 6.07 -7.78
CA THR A 96 -6.97 5.25 -6.67
C THR A 96 -6.24 4.01 -7.18
N THR A 97 -6.81 3.30 -8.16
CA THR A 97 -6.17 2.14 -8.80
C THR A 97 -4.84 2.51 -9.45
N LEU A 98 -4.76 3.64 -10.13
CA LEU A 98 -3.50 4.14 -10.72
C LEU A 98 -2.45 4.46 -9.65
N MET A 99 -2.85 5.12 -8.56
CA MET A 99 -1.95 5.40 -7.44
C MET A 99 -1.42 4.12 -6.80
N MET A 100 -2.29 3.14 -6.55
CA MET A 100 -1.90 1.84 -6.00
C MET A 100 -1.00 1.06 -6.96
N SER A 101 -1.22 1.18 -8.27
CA SER A 101 -0.36 0.57 -9.29
C SER A 101 1.05 1.16 -9.24
N ALA A 102 1.17 2.50 -9.14
CA ALA A 102 2.44 3.17 -9.00
C ALA A 102 3.16 2.78 -7.70
N ILE A 103 2.46 2.75 -6.56
CA ILE A 103 3.01 2.32 -5.27
C ILE A 103 3.52 0.87 -5.37
N PHE A 104 2.74 -0.03 -5.98
CA PHE A 104 3.12 -1.42 -6.13
C PHE A 104 4.40 -1.58 -6.96
N LEU A 105 4.49 -0.93 -8.12
CA LEU A 105 5.70 -0.96 -8.97
C LEU A 105 6.91 -0.40 -8.23
N LEU A 106 6.77 0.72 -7.54
CA LEU A 106 7.85 1.31 -6.74
C LEU A 106 8.28 0.39 -5.60
N SER A 107 7.33 -0.31 -4.96
CA SER A 107 7.61 -1.28 -3.92
C SER A 107 8.32 -2.52 -4.46
N LEU A 108 7.98 -2.99 -5.66
CA LEU A 108 8.68 -4.09 -6.33
C LEU A 108 10.12 -3.70 -6.65
N VAL A 109 10.33 -2.55 -7.29
CA VAL A 109 11.68 -2.04 -7.60
C VAL A 109 12.52 -1.93 -6.33
N SER A 110 11.95 -1.40 -5.25
CA SER A 110 12.63 -1.28 -3.96
C SER A 110 12.96 -2.65 -3.35
N CYS A 111 12.05 -3.62 -3.46
CA CYS A 111 12.26 -4.98 -2.97
C CYS A 111 13.37 -5.71 -3.75
N PHE A 112 13.36 -5.63 -5.09
CA PHE A 112 14.40 -6.23 -5.93
C PHE A 112 15.77 -5.56 -5.71
N ALA A 113 15.82 -4.23 -5.66
CA ALA A 113 17.06 -3.50 -5.38
C ALA A 113 17.66 -3.88 -4.00
N TYR A 114 16.81 -4.08 -2.99
CA TYR A 114 17.26 -4.57 -1.68
C TYR A 114 17.84 -6.00 -1.78
N GLN A 115 17.20 -6.90 -2.52
CA GLN A 115 17.69 -8.27 -2.69
C GLN A 115 19.06 -8.33 -3.37
N VAL A 116 19.26 -7.56 -4.45
CA VAL A 116 20.53 -7.49 -5.17
C VAL A 116 21.65 -6.96 -4.26
N ASN A 117 21.39 -5.87 -3.53
CA ASN A 117 22.39 -5.27 -2.64
C ASN A 117 22.71 -6.15 -1.43
N SER A 118 21.71 -6.85 -0.86
CA SER A 118 21.92 -7.79 0.24
C SER A 118 22.76 -9.00 -0.19
N GLY A 119 22.60 -9.49 -1.42
CA GLY A 119 23.40 -10.59 -1.97
C GLY A 119 24.87 -10.20 -2.18
N ASN A 120 25.13 -9.01 -2.71
CA ASN A 120 26.50 -8.49 -2.87
C ASN A 120 27.21 -8.22 -1.54
N SER A 121 26.46 -7.86 -0.49
CA SER A 121 27.01 -7.62 0.84
C SER A 121 27.45 -8.92 1.51
N ALA A 122 26.67 -10.00 1.35
CA ALA A 122 26.99 -11.33 1.87
C ALA A 122 28.22 -11.93 1.19
N LEU A 123 28.36 -11.77 -0.14
CA LEU A 123 29.54 -12.23 -0.90
C LEU A 123 30.83 -11.50 -0.52
N ARG A 124 30.76 -10.24 -0.08
CA ARG A 124 31.93 -9.47 0.37
C ARG A 124 32.41 -9.80 1.78
N GLN A 125 31.57 -10.42 2.61
CA GLN A 125 31.96 -10.83 3.97
C GLN A 125 32.51 -12.27 4.02
N SER A 126 32.45 -13.01 2.91
CA SER A 126 32.97 -14.36 2.76
C SER A 126 34.34 -14.44 2.06
N VAL A 127 34.99 -13.29 1.82
CA VAL A 127 36.34 -13.15 1.26
C VAL A 127 37.20 -12.44 2.29
#